data_AF-A0A2U3YUM4-F1
#
_entry.id   AF-A0A2U3YUM4-F1
#
_cell.length_a   1.000
_cell.length_b   1.000
_cell.length_c   1.000
_cell.angle_alpha   90.00
_cell.angle_beta   90.00
_cell.angle_gamma   90.00
#
_symmetry.space_group_name_H-M   'P 1'
#
loop_
_entity.id
_entity.type
_entity.pdbx_description
1 polymer ?
#
loop_
_entity_poly.entity_id
_entity_poly.type
_entity_poly.pdbx_seq_one_letter_code
_entity_poly.pdbx_strand_id
1 'polypeptide(L)'
;MTRVYYKEAVGAFVVFDISRSSTFEAVLKWKSDLDSKVHLPNGSPIPAVLLANKCDQKKDGGQNPPQMDQFCKEHGFSGWFETSAKDNVNIDEAARFLVENILANQQSFPNEENDVDKVKLDQETLTAESKSQCC
;
A
#
# COMPACT_ATOMS: atom_id res chain seq x y z
N MET A 1 -21.81 4.74 -2.13
CA MET A 1 -21.31 4.41 -3.47
C MET A 1 -19.82 4.07 -3.53
N THR A 2 -18.92 4.68 -2.72
CA THR A 2 -17.47 4.41 -2.85
C THR A 2 -16.98 3.04 -2.31
N ARG A 3 -17.72 2.42 -1.38
CA ARG A 3 -17.32 1.16 -0.70
C ARG A 3 -16.95 0.02 -1.67
N VAL A 4 -17.64 -0.10 -2.80
CA VAL A 4 -17.38 -1.17 -3.78
C VAL A 4 -16.01 -0.99 -4.45
N TYR A 5 -15.54 0.24 -4.63
CA TYR A 5 -14.27 0.54 -5.30
C TYR A 5 -13.05 0.37 -4.40
N TYR A 6 -13.22 0.39 -3.08
CA TYR A 6 -12.11 0.21 -2.14
C TYR A 6 -11.95 -1.23 -1.68
N LYS A 7 -12.85 -2.13 -2.08
CA LYS A 7 -12.84 -3.51 -1.63
C LYS A 7 -11.49 -4.14 -1.97
N GLU A 8 -10.83 -4.71 -0.96
CA GLU A 8 -9.53 -5.38 -1.07
C GLU A 8 -8.38 -4.47 -1.56
N ALA A 9 -8.55 -3.14 -1.52
CA ALA A 9 -7.44 -2.23 -1.76
C ALA A 9 -6.35 -2.42 -0.69
N VAL A 10 -5.10 -2.52 -1.14
CA VAL A 10 -3.93 -2.71 -0.26
C VAL A 10 -3.07 -1.44 -0.11
N GLY A 11 -3.38 -0.41 -0.89
CA GLY A 11 -2.76 0.91 -0.79
C GLY A 11 -3.52 1.95 -1.63
N ALA A 12 -3.24 3.24 -1.40
CA ALA A 12 -3.93 4.33 -2.08
C ALA A 12 -3.04 5.54 -2.35
N PHE A 13 -3.35 6.24 -3.44
CA PHE A 13 -2.94 7.63 -3.63
C PHE A 13 -4.13 8.55 -3.35
N VAL A 14 -3.91 9.57 -2.53
CA VAL A 14 -4.85 10.68 -2.38
C VAL A 14 -4.23 11.88 -3.05
N VAL A 15 -4.94 12.48 -4.01
CA VAL A 15 -4.36 13.47 -4.93
C VAL A 15 -5.09 14.79 -4.78
N PHE A 16 -4.34 15.88 -4.71
CA PHE A 16 -4.89 17.22 -4.82
C PHE A 16 -4.13 18.04 -5.87
N ASP A 17 -4.74 19.13 -6.30
CA ASP A 17 -4.18 20.06 -7.27
C ASP A 17 -3.51 21.20 -6.53
N ILE A 18 -2.20 21.36 -6.71
CA ILE A 18 -1.41 22.37 -5.99
C ILE A 18 -1.85 23.81 -6.32
N SER A 19 -2.48 24.04 -7.47
CA SER A 19 -2.98 25.34 -7.88
C SER A 19 -4.34 25.69 -7.26
N ARG A 20 -4.98 24.74 -6.56
CA ARG A 20 -6.36 24.88 -6.05
C ARG A 20 -6.49 24.39 -4.60
N SER A 21 -6.42 25.32 -3.65
CA SER A 21 -6.48 25.03 -2.21
C SER A 21 -7.73 24.26 -1.76
N SER A 22 -8.88 24.48 -2.39
CA SER A 22 -10.11 23.72 -2.07
C SER A 22 -9.99 22.21 -2.31
N THR A 23 -9.07 21.79 -3.18
CA THR A 23 -8.80 20.36 -3.39
C THR A 23 -7.94 19.77 -2.27
N PHE A 24 -7.09 20.57 -1.63
CA PHE A 24 -6.33 20.16 -0.46
C PHE A 24 -7.25 19.98 0.75
N GLU A 25 -8.21 20.88 0.97
CA GLU A 25 -9.22 20.73 2.03
C GLU A 25 -10.05 19.44 1.87
N ALA A 26 -10.29 19.01 0.62
CA ALA A 26 -11.01 17.79 0.33
C ALA A 26 -10.21 16.51 0.63
N VAL A 27 -8.88 16.58 0.77
CA VAL A 27 -8.02 15.41 1.04
C VAL A 27 -8.45 14.70 2.32
N LEU A 28 -8.77 15.43 3.38
CA LEU A 28 -9.21 14.84 4.66
C LEU A 28 -10.54 14.11 4.54
N LYS A 29 -11.46 14.63 3.72
CA LYS A 29 -12.72 13.95 3.43
C LYS A 29 -12.46 12.62 2.71
N TRP A 30 -11.54 12.60 1.75
CA TRP A 30 -11.16 11.36 1.04
C TRP A 30 -10.43 10.38 1.96
N LYS A 31 -9.52 10.87 2.81
CA LYS A 31 -8.80 10.04 3.77
C LYS A 31 -9.74 9.38 4.77
N SER A 32 -10.68 10.14 5.33
CA SER A 32 -11.71 9.61 6.22
C SER A 32 -12.63 8.60 5.51
N ASP A 33 -13.01 8.87 4.26
CA ASP A 33 -13.81 7.95 3.45
C ASP A 33 -13.09 6.62 3.19
N LEU A 34 -11.78 6.68 2.93
CA LEU A 34 -10.91 5.52 2.74
C LEU A 34 -10.79 4.72 4.04
N ASP A 35 -10.32 5.35 5.11
CA ASP A 35 -10.06 4.70 6.40
C ASP A 35 -11.34 4.09 6.99
N SER A 36 -12.52 4.69 6.77
CA SER A 36 -13.78 4.13 7.27
C SER A 36 -14.27 2.86 6.54
N LYS A 37 -13.70 2.54 5.37
CA LYS A 37 -14.26 1.52 4.46
C LYS A 37 -13.31 0.40 4.10
N VAL A 38 -12.00 0.60 4.24
CA VAL A 38 -10.99 -0.41 3.92
C VAL A 38 -9.91 -0.44 4.98
N HIS A 39 -9.55 -1.65 5.37
CA HIS A 39 -8.49 -1.94 6.33
C HIS A 39 -7.72 -3.15 5.80
N LEU A 40 -6.45 -3.23 6.18
CA LEU A 40 -5.64 -4.42 5.98
C LEU A 40 -6.19 -5.60 6.83
N PRO A 41 -5.78 -6.85 6.57
CA PRO A 41 -6.25 -8.02 7.32
C PRO A 41 -6.02 -7.94 8.84
N ASN A 42 -4.99 -7.22 9.27
CA ASN A 42 -4.66 -6.95 10.68
C ASN A 42 -5.53 -5.85 11.33
N GLY A 43 -6.47 -5.27 10.59
CA GLY A 43 -7.33 -4.17 11.04
C GLY A 43 -6.68 -2.78 10.99
N SER A 44 -5.42 -2.64 10.54
CA SER A 44 -4.81 -1.32 10.38
C SER A 44 -5.30 -0.64 9.09
N PRO A 45 -5.26 0.71 9.01
CA PRO A 45 -5.51 1.41 7.75
C PRO A 45 -4.53 0.96 6.66
N ILE A 46 -4.95 1.07 5.40
CA ILE A 46 -4.06 0.80 4.26
C ILE A 46 -3.04 1.93 4.10
N PRO A 47 -1.81 1.66 3.62
CA PRO A 47 -0.84 2.71 3.32
C PRO A 47 -1.40 3.68 2.29
N ALA A 48 -1.39 4.97 2.61
CA ALA A 48 -1.87 6.04 1.76
C ALA A 48 -0.77 7.07 1.55
N VAL A 49 -0.56 7.48 0.29
CA VAL A 49 0.44 8.48 -0.09
C VAL A 49 -0.27 9.70 -0.67
N LEU A 50 0.13 10.88 -0.20
CA LEU A 50 -0.47 12.15 -0.62
C LEU A 50 0.30 12.73 -1.83
N LEU A 51 -0.42 13.03 -2.92
CA LEU A 51 0.19 13.60 -4.13
C LEU A 51 -0.27 15.05 -4.32
N ALA A 52 0.68 15.98 -4.25
CA ALA A 52 0.50 17.37 -4.63
C ALA A 52 0.75 17.51 -6.14
N ASN A 53 -0.28 17.24 -6.94
CA ASN A 53 -0.18 17.17 -8.39
C ASN A 53 -0.21 18.55 -9.06
N LYS A 54 0.25 18.61 -10.32
CA LYS A 54 0.42 19.81 -11.15
C LYS A 54 1.48 20.77 -10.62
N CYS A 55 2.57 20.24 -10.06
CA CYS A 55 3.67 21.08 -9.57
C CYS A 55 4.30 21.95 -10.67
N ASP A 56 4.10 21.61 -11.95
CA ASP A 56 4.46 22.43 -13.12
C ASP A 56 3.73 23.78 -13.18
N GLN A 57 2.58 23.89 -12.52
CA GLN A 57 1.75 25.10 -12.51
C GLN A 57 2.09 26.04 -11.34
N LYS A 58 3.10 25.71 -10.53
CA LYS A 58 3.58 26.60 -9.46
C LYS A 58 4.05 27.92 -10.05
N LYS A 59 3.37 29.02 -9.71
CA LYS A 59 3.77 30.37 -10.10
C LYS A 59 4.50 31.13 -8.99
N ASP A 60 4.24 30.81 -7.72
CA ASP A 60 5.05 31.20 -6.55
C ASP A 60 4.44 30.55 -5.28
N GLY A 61 5.25 30.23 -4.26
CA GLY A 61 4.76 29.71 -2.97
C GLY A 61 4.40 28.21 -2.96
N GLY A 62 5.41 27.34 -3.17
CA GLY A 62 5.23 25.90 -3.04
C GLY A 62 4.76 25.44 -1.65
N GLN A 63 4.31 24.19 -1.55
CA GLN A 63 3.98 23.61 -0.25
C GLN A 63 5.20 23.66 0.67
N ASN A 64 5.01 24.09 1.91
CA ASN A 64 6.08 24.16 2.89
C ASN A 64 6.39 22.72 3.37
N PRO A 65 7.57 22.14 3.05
CA PRO A 65 7.80 20.72 3.32
C PRO A 65 7.58 20.28 4.78
N PRO A 66 8.04 21.04 5.80
CA PRO A 66 7.76 20.74 7.20
C PRO A 66 6.27 20.70 7.56
N GLN A 67 5.45 21.56 6.95
CA GLN A 67 4.00 21.55 7.19
C GLN A 67 3.34 20.32 6.58
N MET A 68 3.77 19.93 5.38
CA MET A 68 3.27 18.72 4.73
C MET A 68 3.68 17.44 5.45
N ASP A 69 4.92 17.39 5.94
CA ASP A 69 5.41 16.27 6.75
C ASP A 69 4.59 16.12 8.04
N GLN A 70 4.28 17.25 8.69
CA GLN A 70 3.44 17.26 9.88
C GLN A 70 2.00 16.83 9.56
N PHE A 71 1.42 17.34 8.48
CA PHE A 71 0.08 16.96 8.00
C PHE A 71 0.00 15.46 7.72
N CYS A 72 1.01 14.89 7.07
CA CYS A 72 1.06 13.45 6.78
C CYS A 72 1.09 12.61 8.06
N LYS A 73 1.92 13.00 9.04
CA LYS A 73 2.00 12.31 10.33
C LYS A 73 0.69 12.39 11.11
N GLU A 74 0.05 13.56 11.13
CA GLU A 74 -1.19 13.80 11.88
C GLU A 74 -2.38 13.02 11.31
N HIS A 75 -2.46 12.88 9.98
CA HIS A 75 -3.59 12.25 9.30
C HIS A 75 -3.31 10.84 8.77
N GLY A 76 -2.18 10.24 9.14
CA GLY A 76 -1.85 8.86 8.83
C GLY A 76 -1.58 8.61 7.34
N PHE A 77 -0.86 9.51 6.69
CA PHE A 77 -0.25 9.27 5.39
C PHE A 77 1.18 8.74 5.56
N SER A 78 1.57 7.77 4.76
CA SER A 78 2.93 7.21 4.76
C SER A 78 3.98 8.21 4.28
N GLY A 79 3.57 9.17 3.44
CA GLY A 79 4.42 10.21 2.89
C GLY A 79 3.69 11.04 1.84
N TRP A 80 4.38 12.01 1.26
CA TRP A 80 3.84 12.86 0.21
C TRP A 80 4.87 13.18 -0.87
N PHE A 81 4.38 13.50 -2.07
CA PHE A 81 5.21 13.86 -3.21
C PHE A 81 4.58 15.01 -4.00
N GLU A 82 5.41 15.94 -4.46
CA GLU A 82 5.02 16.88 -5.51
C GLU A 82 5.12 16.18 -6.86
N THR A 83 4.02 16.12 -7.59
CA THR A 83 3.96 15.39 -8.85
C THR A 83 3.52 16.29 -10.01
N SER A 84 4.02 15.98 -11.19
CA SER A 84 3.50 16.52 -12.44
C SER A 84 3.29 15.39 -13.41
N ALA A 85 2.02 15.05 -13.65
CA ALA A 85 1.66 14.11 -14.71
C ALA A 85 2.03 14.66 -16.11
N LYS A 86 2.13 15.99 -16.25
CA LYS A 86 2.45 16.65 -17.51
C LYS A 86 3.95 16.53 -17.85
N ASP A 87 4.79 16.77 -16.85
CA ASP A 87 6.25 16.81 -17.03
C ASP A 87 6.93 15.52 -16.51
N ASN A 88 6.13 14.51 -16.15
CA ASN A 88 6.56 13.24 -15.57
C ASN A 88 7.46 13.40 -14.33
N VAL A 89 7.06 14.26 -13.38
CA VAL A 89 7.83 14.53 -12.16
C VAL A 89 7.29 13.67 -11.01
N ASN A 90 8.19 12.92 -10.36
CA ASN A 90 7.98 12.11 -9.15
C ASN A 90 6.86 11.06 -9.21
N ILE A 91 6.34 10.74 -10.40
CA ILE A 91 5.30 9.72 -10.57
C ILE A 91 5.84 8.34 -10.21
N ASP A 92 7.02 8.00 -10.74
CA ASP A 92 7.64 6.70 -10.50
C ASP A 92 8.15 6.58 -9.05
N GLU A 93 8.68 7.65 -8.48
CA GLU A 93 9.13 7.72 -7.08
C GLU A 93 7.97 7.49 -6.11
N ALA A 94 6.84 8.16 -6.33
CA ALA A 94 5.65 7.97 -5.52
C ALA A 94 5.09 6.54 -5.64
N ALA A 95 5.08 5.98 -6.85
CA ALA A 95 4.68 4.60 -7.11
C ALA A 95 5.57 3.60 -6.37
N ARG A 96 6.90 3.71 -6.51
CA ARG A 96 7.87 2.85 -5.81
C ARG A 96 7.70 2.94 -4.29
N PHE A 97 7.58 4.15 -3.76
CA PHE A 97 7.39 4.36 -2.32
C PHE A 97 6.11 3.69 -1.79
N LEU A 98 4.98 3.81 -2.50
CA LEU A 98 3.75 3.14 -2.10
C LEU A 98 3.91 1.60 -2.15
N VAL A 99 4.51 1.07 -3.21
CA VAL A 99 4.74 -0.38 -3.36
C VAL A 99 5.62 -0.92 -2.22
N GLU A 100 6.69 -0.22 -1.86
CA GLU A 100 7.55 -0.60 -0.73
C GLU A 100 6.76 -0.67 0.59
N ASN A 101 5.89 0.31 0.84
CA ASN A 101 5.02 0.31 2.03
C ASN A 101 4.01 -0.86 2.01
N ILE A 102 3.45 -1.20 0.85
CA ILE A 102 2.55 -2.35 0.70
C ILE A 102 3.29 -3.65 1.00
N LEU A 103 4.49 -3.83 0.42
CA LEU A 103 5.30 -5.04 0.59
C LEU A 103 5.78 -5.23 2.04
N ALA A 104 6.17 -4.13 2.72
CA ALA A 104 6.54 -4.18 4.13
C ALA A 104 5.37 -4.65 5.03
N ASN A 105 4.16 -4.23 4.70
CA ASN A 105 2.95 -4.69 5.38
C ASN A 105 2.63 -6.16 5.07
N GLN A 106 2.92 -6.65 3.87
CA GLN A 106 2.71 -8.07 3.52
C GLN A 106 3.73 -9.00 4.17
N GLN A 107 5.01 -8.65 4.22
CA GLN A 107 6.05 -9.48 4.85
C GLN A 107 5.85 -9.67 6.36
N SER A 108 5.11 -8.76 6.99
CA SER A 108 4.75 -8.85 8.41
C SER A 108 3.68 -9.92 8.68
N PHE A 109 3.07 -10.50 7.65
CA PHE A 109 2.14 -11.61 7.74
C PHE A 109 2.69 -12.78 6.91
N PRO A 110 3.25 -13.84 7.52
CA PRO A 110 3.41 -15.08 6.79
C PRO A 110 2.03 -15.46 6.25
N ASN A 111 1.95 -15.75 4.95
CA ASN A 111 0.78 -16.38 4.37
C ASN A 111 0.44 -17.60 5.25
N GLU A 112 -0.60 -17.50 6.07
CA GLU A 112 -1.39 -18.66 6.47
C GLU A 112 -2.20 -19.09 5.22
N GLU A 113 -1.48 -19.39 4.13
CA GLU A 113 -1.93 -20.41 3.21
C GLU A 113 -1.88 -21.70 4.02
N ASN A 114 -2.97 -21.97 4.73
CA ASN A 114 -3.40 -23.32 4.98
C ASN A 114 -3.74 -23.93 3.61
N ASP A 115 -2.69 -24.19 2.83
CA ASP A 115 -2.70 -24.97 1.61
C ASP A 115 -2.85 -26.43 2.07
N VAL A 116 -4.11 -26.82 2.21
CA VAL A 116 -4.53 -28.18 2.59
C VAL A 116 -4.11 -29.21 1.53
N ASP A 117 -3.53 -28.78 0.39
CA ASP A 117 -3.16 -29.63 -0.75
C ASP A 117 -1.64 -29.80 -0.96
N LYS A 118 -0.79 -29.54 0.03
CA LYS A 118 0.61 -30.00 -0.02
C LYS A 118 0.71 -31.50 0.29
N VAL A 119 0.63 -32.32 -0.76
CA VAL A 119 1.04 -33.73 -0.72
C VAL A 119 2.53 -33.81 -0.36
N LYS A 120 2.83 -34.35 0.82
CA LYS A 120 4.19 -34.74 1.20
C LYS A 120 4.59 -35.96 0.35
N LEU A 121 5.56 -35.77 -0.52
CA LEU A 121 6.24 -36.87 -1.20
C LEU A 121 7.22 -37.49 -0.21
N ASP A 122 6.79 -38.55 0.46
CA ASP A 122 7.68 -39.40 1.23
C ASP A 122 8.66 -40.06 0.26
N GLN A 123 9.92 -39.62 0.29
CA GLN A 123 10.98 -40.29 -0.45
C GLN A 123 11.16 -41.69 0.14
N GLU A 124 10.71 -42.71 -0.59
CA GLU A 124 11.08 -44.10 -0.39
C GLU A 124 12.60 -44.19 -0.25
N THR A 125 13.06 -44.36 0.98
CA THR A 125 14.43 -44.81 1.22
C THR A 125 14.43 -46.30 0.92
N LEU A 126 14.75 -46.62 -0.33
CA LEU A 126 15.22 -47.93 -0.74
C LEU A 126 16.49 -48.26 0.04
N THR A 127 16.33 -48.92 1.18
CA THR A 127 17.40 -49.72 1.79
C THR A 127 16.92 -51.15 1.90
N ALA A 128 17.47 -51.97 1.02
CA ALA A 128 17.45 -53.43 1.13
C ALA A 128 18.02 -53.86 2.48
N GLU A 129 17.42 -54.87 3.12
CA GLU A 129 18.06 -56.16 3.42
C GLU A 129 17.16 -57.13 4.23
N SER A 130 16.93 -58.31 3.63
CA SER A 130 16.98 -59.68 4.16
C SER A 130 16.15 -60.18 5.37
N LYS A 131 15.30 -61.20 5.06
CA LYS A 131 14.91 -62.42 5.84
C LYS A 131 14.09 -62.19 7.13
N SER A 132 13.07 -62.97 7.55
CA SER A 132 12.68 -64.38 7.29
C SER A 132 11.25 -64.67 7.82
N GLN A 133 10.55 -65.59 7.16
CA GLN A 133 9.70 -66.66 7.74
C GLN A 133 8.27 -66.36 8.28
N CYS A 134 7.29 -66.73 7.42
CA CYS A 134 6.08 -67.56 7.66
C CYS A 134 5.32 -67.49 9.01
N CYS A 135 4.02 -67.16 8.94
CA CYS A 135 2.87 -68.08 9.09
C CYS A 135 1.61 -67.40 8.52
#